data_AF-A0A5P9FI68-F1
#
_entry.id   AF-A0A5P9FI68-F1
#
_cell.length_a   1.000
_cell.length_b   1.000
_cell.length_c   1.000
_cell.angle_alpha   90.00
_cell.angle_beta   90.00
_cell.angle_gamma   90.00
#
_symmetry.space_group_name_H-M   'P 1'
#
loop_
_entity.id
_entity.type
_entity.pdbx_description
1 polymer ?
#
loop_
_entity_poly.entity_id
_entity_poly.type
_entity_poly.pdbx_seq_one_letter_code
_entity_poly.pdbx_strand_id
1 'polypeptide(L)'
;MNRNQRRAFYRKTANLSRDQLVAAARDYLRDFEEFELTEVEREIERKMLAARHADRPLFHGGLRGRQIGDKLLPGSLTGENPHGFRDAEFRRRFVYCTPKPEEAKWFAQRSDGVVYQVQPDGEVWFDTRVVRTAWLFLGSELVKKEARKFGPRYGDQFLAVYANTGAVICRSATVLEVLHV
;
A
#
# COMPACT_ATOMS: atom_id res chain seq x y z
N MET A 1 4.79 5.44 13.83
CA MET A 1 5.15 4.55 14.98
C MET A 1 6.33 5.12 15.77
N ASN A 2 6.52 4.75 17.03
CA ASN A 2 7.65 5.23 17.85
C ASN A 2 8.82 4.21 17.94
N ARG A 3 9.93 4.63 18.57
CA ARG A 3 11.14 3.78 18.73
C ARG A 3 10.86 2.49 19.51
N ASN A 4 10.03 2.53 20.55
CA ASN A 4 9.74 1.38 21.40
C ASN A 4 8.92 0.32 20.65
N GLN A 5 7.93 0.74 19.87
CA GLN A 5 7.15 -0.13 18.99
C GLN A 5 8.06 -0.87 17.99
N ARG A 6 8.95 -0.14 17.30
CA ARG A 6 9.90 -0.77 16.37
C ARG A 6 10.84 -1.77 17.05
N ARG A 7 11.37 -1.46 18.24
CA ARG A 7 12.20 -2.40 19.01
C ARG A 7 11.42 -3.64 19.44
N ALA A 8 10.13 -3.50 19.78
CA ALA A 8 9.27 -4.64 20.08
C ALA A 8 9.08 -5.54 18.85
N PHE A 9 8.83 -4.94 17.67
CA PHE A 9 8.75 -5.67 16.41
C PHE A 9 10.04 -6.46 16.13
N TYR A 10 11.21 -5.80 16.12
CA TYR A 10 12.48 -6.48 15.81
C TYR A 10 12.86 -7.58 16.78
N ARG A 11 12.49 -7.46 18.06
CA ARG A 11 12.70 -8.54 19.03
C ARG A 11 11.86 -9.79 18.70
N LYS A 12 10.63 -9.61 18.22
CA LYS A 12 9.74 -10.71 17.84
C LYS A 12 10.11 -11.34 16.49
N THR A 13 10.79 -10.60 15.61
CA THR A 13 11.05 -11.03 14.22
C THR A 13 12.52 -11.32 13.91
N ALA A 14 13.38 -11.37 14.93
CA ALA A 14 14.84 -11.49 14.75
C ALA A 14 15.30 -12.71 13.94
N ASN A 15 14.54 -13.81 13.97
CA ASN A 15 14.89 -15.08 13.32
C ASN A 15 13.99 -15.43 12.11
N LEU A 16 13.15 -14.49 11.66
CA LEU A 16 12.25 -14.73 10.54
C LEU A 16 12.99 -14.62 9.20
N SER A 17 12.59 -15.45 8.25
CA SER A 17 12.95 -15.27 6.84
C SER A 17 12.36 -13.96 6.28
N ARG A 18 12.81 -13.53 5.10
CA ARG A 18 12.29 -12.34 4.44
C ARG A 18 10.77 -12.41 4.23
N ASP A 19 10.26 -13.55 3.78
CA ASP A 19 8.83 -13.72 3.49
C ASP A 19 8.00 -13.74 4.78
N GLN A 20 8.52 -14.39 5.82
CA GLN A 20 7.89 -14.39 7.15
C GLN A 20 7.87 -12.97 7.76
N LEU A 21 8.90 -12.16 7.51
CA LEU A 21 8.97 -10.79 7.99
C LEU A 21 7.87 -9.91 7.36
N VAL A 22 7.52 -10.15 6.09
CA VAL A 22 6.45 -9.39 5.41
C VAL A 22 5.11 -9.68 6.07
N ALA A 23 4.78 -10.94 6.30
CA ALA A 23 3.56 -11.34 6.99
C ALA A 23 3.51 -10.78 8.41
N ALA A 24 4.59 -10.94 9.18
CA ALA A 24 4.68 -10.43 10.55
C ALA A 24 4.57 -8.90 10.61
N ALA A 25 5.14 -8.17 9.65
CA ALA A 25 5.00 -6.71 9.57
C ALA A 25 3.56 -6.31 9.32
N ARG A 26 2.86 -6.96 8.39
CA ARG A 26 1.44 -6.69 8.11
C ARG A 26 0.58 -6.87 9.34
N ASP A 27 0.74 -7.99 10.06
CA ASP A 27 -0.02 -8.26 11.27
C ASP A 27 0.29 -7.27 12.38
N TYR A 28 1.57 -6.94 12.58
CA TYR A 28 2.01 -5.99 13.60
C TYR A 28 1.49 -4.57 13.33
N LEU A 29 1.41 -4.17 12.06
CA LEU A 29 1.00 -2.82 11.68
C LEU A 29 -0.49 -2.57 11.80
N ARG A 30 -1.32 -3.63 11.86
CA ARG A 30 -2.78 -3.52 11.92
C ARG A 30 -3.27 -2.61 13.03
N ASP A 31 -2.62 -2.69 14.18
CA ASP A 31 -2.99 -1.92 15.38
C ASP A 31 -2.53 -0.44 15.33
N PHE A 32 -1.83 -0.05 14.27
CA PHE A 32 -1.27 1.30 14.14
C PHE A 32 -1.78 2.07 12.92
N GLU A 33 -2.49 1.42 12.00
CA GLU A 33 -2.84 1.97 10.68
C GLU A 33 -3.60 3.29 10.71
N GLU A 34 -4.43 3.49 11.73
CA GLU A 34 -5.26 4.69 11.90
C GLU A 34 -4.45 5.93 12.28
N PHE A 35 -3.29 5.75 12.91
CA PHE A 35 -2.45 6.87 13.31
C PHE A 35 -1.83 7.53 12.09
N GLU A 36 -1.67 8.84 12.14
CA GLU A 36 -0.97 9.58 11.10
C GLU A 36 0.50 9.12 10.96
N LEU A 37 1.07 9.40 9.79
CA LEU A 37 2.50 9.23 9.57
C LEU A 37 3.27 10.27 10.39
N THR A 38 4.23 9.78 11.16
CA THR A 38 5.30 10.58 11.77
C THR A 38 6.18 11.25 10.71
N GLU A 39 6.94 12.28 11.06
CA GLU A 39 7.78 12.99 10.08
C GLU A 39 8.79 12.08 9.36
N VAL A 40 9.37 11.12 10.08
CA VAL A 40 10.28 10.12 9.47
C VAL A 40 9.53 9.24 8.46
N GLU A 41 8.30 8.84 8.77
CA GLU A 41 7.47 8.06 7.83
C GLU A 41 7.06 8.91 6.63
N ARG A 42 6.77 10.20 6.82
CA ARG A 42 6.48 11.15 5.72
C ARG A 42 7.69 11.35 4.81
N GLU A 43 8.91 11.41 5.36
CA GLU A 43 10.12 11.47 4.53
C GLU A 43 10.29 10.22 3.67
N ILE A 44 10.02 9.04 4.23
CA ILE A 44 10.03 7.78 3.48
C ILE A 44 8.98 7.80 2.37
N GLU A 45 7.75 8.23 2.68
CA GLU A 45 6.69 8.36 1.69
C GLU A 45 7.10 9.32 0.55
N ARG A 46 7.68 10.48 0.85
CA ARG A 46 8.19 11.42 -0.16
C ARG A 46 9.23 10.78 -1.07
N LYS A 47 10.18 10.01 -0.52
CA LYS A 47 11.17 9.28 -1.31
C LYS A 47 10.53 8.20 -2.19
N MET A 48 9.53 7.50 -1.67
CA MET A 48 8.78 6.51 -2.43
C MET A 48 7.99 7.17 -3.56
N LEU A 49 7.31 8.29 -3.31
CA LEU A 49 6.56 9.04 -4.32
C LEU A 49 7.49 9.53 -5.43
N ALA A 50 8.68 10.05 -5.08
CA ALA A 50 9.68 10.48 -6.04
C ALA A 50 10.26 9.33 -6.88
N ALA A 51 10.31 8.12 -6.34
CA ALA A 51 10.83 6.94 -7.03
C ALA A 51 9.75 6.13 -7.79
N ARG A 52 8.46 6.47 -7.61
CA ARG A 52 7.35 5.80 -8.29
C ARG A 52 7.32 6.19 -9.77
N HIS A 53 7.14 5.22 -10.65
CA HIS A 53 6.84 5.45 -12.06
C HIS A 53 5.41 5.98 -12.20
N ALA A 54 5.27 7.30 -12.38
CA ALA A 54 3.97 7.97 -12.41
C ALA A 54 3.10 7.54 -13.59
N ASP A 55 3.73 7.13 -14.69
CA ASP A 55 3.13 6.62 -15.94
C ASP A 55 2.67 5.17 -15.84
N ARG A 56 3.08 4.44 -14.80
CA ARG A 56 2.66 3.04 -14.63
C ARG A 56 1.15 2.97 -14.35
N PRO A 57 0.40 2.13 -15.10
CA PRO A 57 -1.02 1.93 -14.86
C PRO A 57 -1.31 1.53 -13.42
N LEU A 58 -2.42 2.04 -12.90
CA LEU A 58 -2.95 1.68 -11.60
C LEU A 58 -4.25 0.90 -11.77
N PHE A 59 -4.45 -0.06 -10.87
CA PHE A 59 -5.57 -0.98 -10.91
C PHE A 59 -6.35 -0.93 -9.59
N HIS A 60 -7.66 -1.07 -9.68
CA HIS A 60 -8.58 -1.16 -8.56
C HIS A 60 -9.43 -2.44 -8.69
N GLY A 61 -9.50 -3.24 -7.63
CA GLY A 61 -10.43 -4.37 -7.56
C GLY A 61 -11.70 -3.94 -6.81
N GLY A 62 -12.85 -4.00 -7.47
CA GLY A 62 -14.11 -3.52 -6.88
C GLY A 62 -15.33 -4.25 -7.45
N LEU A 63 -16.53 -3.86 -6.99
CA LEU A 63 -17.79 -4.43 -7.50
C LEU A 63 -17.95 -4.21 -9.00
N ARG A 64 -18.73 -5.10 -9.62
CA ARG A 64 -19.17 -4.99 -11.02
C ARG A 64 -20.09 -3.78 -11.23
N GLY A 65 -20.31 -3.44 -12.50
CA GLY A 65 -21.33 -2.47 -12.92
C GLY A 65 -20.81 -1.07 -13.20
N ARG A 66 -19.51 -0.81 -12.99
CA ARG A 66 -18.88 0.45 -13.43
C ARG A 66 -18.52 0.38 -14.90
N GLN A 67 -18.56 1.52 -15.56
CA GLN A 67 -18.22 1.72 -16.96
C GLN A 67 -17.01 2.64 -17.11
N ILE A 68 -16.42 2.66 -18.31
CA ILE A 68 -15.34 3.61 -18.64
C ILE A 68 -15.86 5.04 -18.45
N GLY A 69 -15.07 5.87 -17.78
CA GLY A 69 -15.42 7.24 -17.42
C GLY A 69 -16.09 7.38 -16.05
N ASP A 70 -16.56 6.30 -15.44
CA ASP A 70 -17.17 6.35 -14.11
C ASP A 70 -16.16 6.82 -13.05
N LYS A 71 -16.69 7.55 -12.06
CA LYS A 71 -15.96 7.93 -10.87
C LYS A 71 -16.05 6.84 -9.80
N LEU A 72 -14.90 6.37 -9.36
CA LEU A 72 -14.74 5.61 -8.13
C LEU A 72 -14.62 6.59 -6.97
N LEU A 73 -15.52 6.44 -6.01
CA LEU A 73 -15.56 7.24 -4.79
C LEU A 73 -15.31 6.35 -3.57
N PRO A 74 -14.77 6.91 -2.48
CA PRO A 74 -14.56 6.17 -1.24
C PRO A 74 -15.88 5.71 -0.61
N GLY A 75 -15.84 4.57 0.08
CA GLY A 75 -17.00 4.00 0.78
C GLY A 75 -17.60 4.90 1.87
N SER A 76 -16.86 5.89 2.37
CA SER A 76 -17.37 6.90 3.30
C SER A 76 -18.30 7.91 2.63
N LEU A 77 -18.22 8.07 1.30
CA LEU A 77 -19.10 8.96 0.53
C LEU A 77 -20.28 8.20 -0.08
N THR A 78 -20.07 6.96 -0.53
CA THR A 78 -21.14 6.16 -1.15
C THR A 78 -22.03 5.45 -0.13
N GLY A 79 -21.56 5.29 1.12
CA GLY A 79 -22.23 4.46 2.13
C GLY A 79 -22.05 2.96 1.92
N GLU A 80 -21.56 2.55 0.75
CA GLU A 80 -21.31 1.15 0.41
C GLU A 80 -19.94 0.70 0.91
N ASN A 81 -19.89 -0.46 1.60
CA ASN A 81 -18.67 -1.24 1.67
C ASN A 81 -18.78 -2.42 0.69
N PRO A 82 -18.24 -2.29 -0.54
CA PRO A 82 -18.37 -3.30 -1.58
C PRO A 82 -17.83 -4.68 -1.17
N HIS A 83 -16.93 -4.74 -0.19
CA HIS A 83 -16.31 -5.98 0.20
C HIS A 83 -16.98 -6.67 1.39
N GLY A 84 -18.06 -6.10 1.95
CA GLY A 84 -18.71 -6.63 3.15
C GLY A 84 -17.80 -6.71 4.38
N PHE A 85 -16.58 -6.17 4.29
CA PHE A 85 -15.61 -6.19 5.37
C PHE A 85 -16.01 -5.17 6.43
N ARG A 86 -15.68 -5.45 7.69
CA ARG A 86 -15.56 -4.41 8.72
C ARG A 86 -14.25 -3.67 8.52
N ASP A 87 -14.04 -3.09 7.32
CA ASP A 87 -12.92 -2.19 7.13
C ASP A 87 -13.04 -1.07 8.14
N ALA A 88 -11.93 -0.76 8.80
CA ALA A 88 -11.89 0.34 9.74
C ALA A 88 -12.30 1.64 9.03
N GLU A 89 -13.07 2.49 9.71
CA GLU A 89 -13.71 3.66 9.12
C GLU A 89 -12.71 4.59 8.41
N PHE A 90 -11.49 4.73 8.95
CA PHE A 90 -10.45 5.56 8.33
C PHE A 90 -10.03 5.09 6.93
N ARG A 91 -10.11 3.79 6.63
CA ARG A 91 -9.79 3.22 5.31
C ARG A 91 -10.87 3.56 4.28
N ARG A 92 -12.13 3.67 4.72
CA ARG A 92 -13.27 3.98 3.84
C ARG A 92 -13.22 5.39 3.25
N ARG A 93 -12.31 6.25 3.70
CA ARG A 93 -12.10 7.63 3.23
C ARG A 93 -11.29 7.73 1.93
N PHE A 94 -10.81 6.61 1.39
CA PHE A 94 -9.97 6.59 0.21
C PHE A 94 -10.40 5.54 -0.81
N VAL A 95 -10.02 5.75 -2.06
CA VAL A 95 -9.97 4.73 -3.10
C VAL A 95 -8.57 4.12 -3.10
N TYR A 96 -8.51 2.78 -3.03
CA TYR A 96 -7.25 2.03 -3.06
C TYR A 96 -6.93 1.58 -4.47
N CYS A 97 -5.70 1.85 -4.90
CA CYS A 97 -5.19 1.43 -6.19
C CYS A 97 -3.84 0.71 -6.02
N THR A 98 -3.48 -0.15 -6.96
CA THR A 98 -2.18 -0.86 -6.96
C THR A 98 -1.58 -0.87 -8.35
N PRO A 99 -0.24 -0.80 -8.49
CA PRO A 99 0.44 -0.95 -9.79
C PRO A 99 0.50 -2.41 -10.29
N LYS A 100 -0.12 -3.34 -9.54
CA LYS A 100 -0.11 -4.78 -9.78
C LYS A 100 -1.52 -5.30 -10.06
N PRO A 101 -1.84 -5.68 -11.31
CA PRO A 101 -3.17 -6.18 -11.64
C PRO A 101 -3.54 -7.45 -10.86
N GLU A 102 -2.56 -8.29 -10.50
CA GLU A 102 -2.77 -9.50 -9.70
C GLU A 102 -3.24 -9.21 -8.27
N GLU A 103 -2.77 -8.12 -7.66
CA GLU A 103 -3.23 -7.69 -6.33
C GLU A 103 -4.66 -7.15 -6.42
N ALA A 104 -4.97 -6.34 -7.45
CA ALA A 104 -6.32 -5.87 -7.69
C ALA A 104 -7.30 -7.04 -7.95
N LYS A 105 -6.87 -8.04 -8.72
CA LYS A 105 -7.62 -9.28 -8.98
C LYS A 105 -7.95 -10.02 -7.69
N TRP A 106 -6.98 -10.16 -6.79
CA TRP A 106 -7.22 -10.80 -5.50
C TRP A 106 -8.29 -10.07 -4.68
N PHE A 107 -8.32 -8.73 -4.67
CA PHE A 107 -9.38 -7.97 -3.99
C PHE A 107 -10.73 -8.12 -4.68
N ALA A 108 -10.78 -8.04 -6.02
CA ALA A 108 -12.01 -8.20 -6.80
C ALA A 108 -12.67 -9.57 -6.54
N GLN A 109 -11.88 -10.65 -6.53
CA GLN A 109 -12.38 -12.01 -6.30
C GLN A 109 -13.08 -12.18 -4.95
N ARG A 110 -12.69 -11.42 -3.92
CA ARG A 110 -13.28 -11.50 -2.58
C ARG A 110 -14.67 -10.87 -2.49
N SER A 111 -15.06 -10.10 -3.49
CA SER A 111 -16.35 -9.39 -3.56
C SER A 111 -17.13 -9.72 -4.83
N ASP A 112 -16.86 -10.86 -5.49
CA ASP A 112 -17.39 -11.20 -6.83
C ASP A 112 -17.33 -10.02 -7.82
N GLY A 113 -16.19 -9.32 -7.77
CA GLY A 113 -15.94 -8.07 -8.46
C GLY A 113 -15.24 -8.25 -9.81
N VAL A 114 -14.77 -7.13 -10.34
CA VAL A 114 -13.88 -7.06 -11.51
C VAL A 114 -12.70 -6.14 -11.21
N VAL A 115 -11.69 -6.19 -12.08
CA VAL A 115 -10.55 -5.27 -12.01
C VAL A 115 -10.81 -4.10 -12.95
N TYR A 116 -10.48 -2.91 -12.50
CA TYR A 116 -10.51 -1.69 -13.29
C TYR A 116 -9.11 -1.15 -13.44
N GLN A 117 -8.71 -0.75 -14.65
CA GLN A 117 -7.61 0.20 -14.79
C GLN A 117 -8.16 1.60 -14.48
N VAL A 118 -7.44 2.36 -13.66
CA VAL A 118 -7.93 3.62 -13.11
C VAL A 118 -6.89 4.73 -13.17
N GLN A 119 -7.36 5.95 -13.32
CA GLN A 119 -6.57 7.16 -13.15
C GLN A 119 -7.01 7.87 -11.87
N PRO A 120 -6.16 7.98 -10.83
CA PRO A 120 -6.45 8.82 -9.68
C PRO A 120 -6.73 10.27 -10.09
N ASP A 121 -7.74 10.86 -9.47
CA ASP A 121 -8.02 12.28 -9.61
C ASP A 121 -7.26 13.05 -8.52
N GLY A 122 -6.26 13.83 -8.93
CA GLY A 122 -5.45 14.65 -8.01
C GLY A 122 -4.32 13.89 -7.35
N GLU A 123 -4.03 14.25 -6.10
CA GLU A 123 -2.88 13.74 -5.36
C GLU A 123 -3.07 12.26 -4.97
N VAL A 124 -1.96 11.53 -5.01
CA VAL A 124 -1.85 10.14 -4.56
C VAL A 124 -0.90 10.06 -3.37
N TRP A 125 -1.25 9.22 -2.41
CA TRP A 125 -0.41 8.88 -1.26
C TRP A 125 -0.17 7.38 -1.22
N PHE A 126 0.79 6.92 -0.45
CA PHE A 126 0.91 5.48 -0.19
C PHE A 126 -0.04 5.06 0.93
N ASP A 127 -0.58 3.84 0.86
CA ASP A 127 -1.28 3.27 2.02
C ASP A 127 -0.32 3.26 3.24
N THR A 128 -0.82 3.61 4.42
CA THR A 128 0.04 3.76 5.61
C THR A 128 0.75 2.46 6.00
N ARG A 129 0.16 1.28 5.72
CA ARG A 129 0.83 -0.01 5.93
C ARG A 129 2.01 -0.15 4.99
N VAL A 130 1.90 0.32 3.73
CA VAL A 130 2.97 0.26 2.75
C VAL A 130 4.16 1.07 3.24
N VAL A 131 3.96 2.33 3.61
CA VAL A 131 5.03 3.21 4.13
C VAL A 131 5.68 2.62 5.38
N ARG A 132 4.87 2.15 6.33
CA ARG A 132 5.39 1.59 7.59
C ARG A 132 6.09 0.26 7.41
N THR A 133 5.63 -0.57 6.47
CA THR A 133 6.33 -1.80 6.11
C THR A 133 7.71 -1.47 5.55
N ALA A 134 7.80 -0.52 4.61
CA ALA A 134 9.09 -0.06 4.09
C ALA A 134 9.99 0.44 5.23
N TRP A 135 9.45 1.21 6.18
CA TRP A 135 10.20 1.70 7.32
C TRP A 135 10.72 0.61 8.27
N LEU A 136 9.89 -0.39 8.58
CA LEU A 136 10.29 -1.55 9.38
C LEU A 136 11.37 -2.37 8.66
N PHE A 137 11.26 -2.52 7.34
CA PHE A 137 12.23 -3.26 6.57
C PHE A 137 13.58 -2.54 6.54
N LEU A 138 13.60 -1.24 6.26
CA LEU A 138 14.82 -0.43 6.28
C LEU A 138 15.57 -0.51 7.61
N GLY A 139 14.85 -0.61 8.74
CA GLY A 139 15.46 -0.74 10.06
C GLY A 139 15.77 -2.18 10.50
N SER A 140 15.38 -3.19 9.71
CA SER A 140 15.63 -4.61 10.01
C SER A 140 17.10 -4.99 9.82
N GLU A 141 17.57 -5.97 10.57
CA GLU A 141 18.94 -6.49 10.40
C GLU A 141 19.17 -7.12 9.03
N LEU A 142 18.11 -7.64 8.39
CA LEU A 142 18.16 -8.15 7.03
C LEU A 142 18.61 -7.06 6.05
N VAL A 143 17.89 -5.93 6.00
CA VAL A 143 18.22 -4.83 5.08
C VAL A 143 19.54 -4.16 5.46
N LYS A 144 19.87 -4.04 6.75
CA LYS A 144 21.18 -3.51 7.17
C LYS A 144 22.34 -4.37 6.70
N LYS A 145 22.21 -5.71 6.74
CA LYS A 145 23.23 -6.63 6.22
C LYS A 145 23.42 -6.42 4.72
N GLU A 146 22.33 -6.32 3.96
CA GLU A 146 22.40 -6.07 2.53
C GLU A 146 22.99 -4.68 2.20
N ALA A 147 22.64 -3.64 2.95
CA ALA A 147 23.22 -2.31 2.77
C ALA A 147 24.74 -2.27 3.07
N ARG A 148 25.22 -3.06 4.03
CA ARG A 148 26.68 -3.23 4.26
C ARG A 148 27.37 -3.93 3.10
N LYS A 149 26.68 -4.86 2.44
CA LYS A 149 27.21 -5.65 1.32
C LYS A 149 27.20 -4.89 -0.01
N PHE A 150 26.11 -4.17 -0.30
CA PHE A 150 25.87 -3.51 -1.58
C PHE A 150 26.02 -1.98 -1.54
N GLY A 151 26.33 -1.43 -0.37
CA GLY A 151 26.61 -0.01 -0.18
C GLY A 151 25.39 0.83 0.22
N PRO A 152 25.62 2.13 0.50
CA PRO A 152 24.62 3.00 1.11
C PRO A 152 23.38 3.25 0.22
N ARG A 153 23.51 3.12 -1.11
CA ARG A 153 22.41 3.30 -2.07
C ARG A 153 21.38 2.16 -2.06
N TYR A 154 21.69 1.03 -1.41
CA TYR A 154 20.78 -0.10 -1.34
C TYR A 154 19.43 0.27 -0.71
N GLY A 155 19.43 1.16 0.29
CA GLY A 155 18.20 1.63 0.93
C GLY A 155 17.28 2.38 -0.04
N ASP A 156 17.85 3.25 -0.88
CA ASP A 156 17.10 4.00 -1.89
C ASP A 156 16.57 3.08 -3.00
N GLN A 157 17.39 2.12 -3.45
CA GLN A 157 16.97 1.10 -4.41
C GLN A 157 15.83 0.23 -3.85
N PHE A 158 15.94 -0.18 -2.57
CA PHE A 158 14.88 -0.90 -1.88
C PHE A 158 13.57 -0.09 -1.87
N LEU A 159 13.63 1.20 -1.50
CA LEU A 159 12.46 2.07 -1.51
C LEU A 159 11.88 2.24 -2.92
N ALA A 160 12.71 2.37 -3.96
CA ALA A 160 12.25 2.47 -5.34
C ALA A 160 11.51 1.20 -5.80
N VAL A 161 12.04 0.01 -5.49
CA VAL A 161 11.36 -1.27 -5.79
C VAL A 161 10.03 -1.35 -5.02
N TYR A 162 10.02 -0.96 -3.75
CA TYR A 162 8.83 -1.01 -2.92
C TYR A 162 7.76 0.01 -3.38
N ALA A 163 8.17 1.21 -3.80
CA ALA A 163 7.29 2.25 -4.34
C ALA A 163 6.55 1.81 -5.61
N ASN A 164 7.18 0.98 -6.43
CA ASN A 164 6.61 0.50 -7.69
C ASN A 164 5.80 -0.80 -7.54
N THR A 165 5.64 -1.28 -6.31
CA THR A 165 4.86 -2.48 -5.98
C THR A 165 3.83 -2.23 -4.88
N GLY A 166 3.93 -1.11 -4.15
CA GLY A 166 3.04 -0.75 -3.06
C GLY A 166 1.72 -0.15 -3.54
N ALA A 167 0.65 -0.47 -2.80
CA ALA A 167 -0.65 0.16 -3.00
C ALA A 167 -0.61 1.66 -2.67
N VAL A 168 -1.31 2.43 -3.48
CA VAL A 168 -1.54 3.87 -3.30
C VAL A 168 -3.00 4.13 -2.97
N ILE A 169 -3.25 5.30 -2.41
CA ILE A 169 -4.58 5.79 -2.06
C ILE A 169 -4.80 7.16 -2.68
N CYS A 170 -6.04 7.44 -3.06
CA CYS A 170 -6.47 8.74 -3.55
C CYS A 170 -7.89 9.06 -3.07
N ARG A 171 -8.35 10.30 -3.29
CA ARG A 171 -9.71 10.73 -2.91
C ARG A 171 -10.77 10.23 -3.87
N SER A 172 -10.45 10.12 -5.15
CA SER A 172 -11.29 9.50 -6.17
C SER A 172 -10.42 9.02 -7.33
N ALA A 173 -10.98 8.21 -8.21
CA ALA A 173 -10.33 7.79 -9.44
C ALA A 173 -11.35 7.65 -10.56
N THR A 174 -10.90 7.79 -11.81
CA THR A 174 -11.71 7.56 -13.01
C THR A 174 -11.40 6.19 -13.59
N VAL A 175 -12.42 5.42 -13.94
CA VAL A 175 -12.26 4.15 -14.65
C VAL A 175 -11.81 4.42 -16.09
N LEU A 176 -10.66 3.86 -16.47
CA LEU A 176 -10.14 3.93 -17.83
C LEU A 176 -10.49 2.69 -18.64
N GLU A 177 -10.50 1.52 -17.99
CA GLU A 177 -10.77 0.22 -18.62
C GLU A 177 -11.40 -0.74 -17.61
N VAL A 178 -12.26 -1.64 -18.09
CA VAL A 178 -12.83 -2.73 -17.31
C VAL A 178 -12.17 -4.04 -17.72
N LEU A 179 -11.42 -4.65 -16.81
CA LEU A 179 -10.69 -5.89 -17.03
C LEU A 179 -11.51 -7.06 -16.49
N HIS A 180 -12.00 -7.92 -17.38
CA HIS A 180 -12.69 -9.14 -17.00
C HIS A 180 -11.68 -10.15 -16.41
N VAL A 181 -12.03 -10.68 -15.24
CA VAL A 181 -11.14 -11.45 -14.35
C VAL A 181 -11.27 -12.94 -14.56
#